data_AF-A0A8C1AZF4-F1
#
_entry.id   AF-A0A8C1AZF4-F1
#
_cell.length_a   1.000
_cell.length_b   1.000
_cell.length_c   1.000
_cell.angle_alpha   90.00
_cell.angle_beta   90.00
_cell.angle_gamma   90.00
#
_symmetry.space_group_name_H-M   'P 1'
#
loop_
_entity.id
_entity.type
_entity.pdbx_description
1 polymer ?
#
loop_
_entity_poly.entity_id
_entity_poly.type
_entity_poly.pdbx_seq_one_letter_code
_entity_poly.pdbx_strand_id
1 'polypeptide(L)'
;MGKRDNRVAYLNPIAAARARGPAPNSGPTIQDYLSRPRPSWEEVKEQLEKKKKGSRALADFEDRMNERWKKELEKNREKVLGGGEKKEKDKEKKEKEKITDKSKKKKKKKKHKKHSKKKKRKTSGSELD
;
A
#
# COMPACT_ATOMS: atom_id res chain seq x y z
N MET A 1 16.41 -90.07 5.24
CA MET A 1 16.20 -88.65 5.58
C MET A 1 17.04 -87.81 4.62
N GLY A 2 16.42 -87.29 3.55
CA GLY A 2 17.16 -86.59 2.48
C GLY A 2 17.71 -85.24 2.92
N LYS A 3 18.84 -84.81 2.33
CA LYS A 3 19.45 -83.51 2.58
C LYS A 3 18.48 -82.41 2.13
N ARG A 4 18.17 -81.46 3.02
CA ARG A 4 17.39 -80.26 2.67
C ARG A 4 18.23 -79.37 1.76
N ASP A 5 17.59 -78.80 0.74
CA ASP A 5 18.23 -77.82 -0.14
C ASP A 5 18.55 -76.55 0.66
N ASN A 6 19.80 -76.10 0.60
CA ASN A 6 20.30 -74.92 1.30
C ASN A 6 20.32 -73.67 0.40
N ARG A 7 19.82 -73.76 -0.84
CA ARG A 7 19.73 -72.62 -1.75
C ARG A 7 18.77 -71.58 -1.18
N VAL A 8 19.31 -70.45 -0.76
CA VAL A 8 18.53 -69.27 -0.36
C VAL A 8 18.03 -68.61 -1.64
N ALA A 9 16.72 -68.51 -1.81
CA ALA A 9 16.14 -67.75 -2.92
C ALA A 9 16.56 -66.28 -2.79
N TYR A 10 17.31 -65.78 -3.76
CA TYR A 10 17.63 -64.35 -3.81
C TYR A 10 16.39 -63.59 -4.28
N LEU A 11 15.79 -62.85 -3.36
CA LEU A 11 14.69 -61.94 -3.67
C LEU A 11 15.29 -60.59 -4.07
N ASN A 12 15.04 -60.13 -5.29
CA ASN A 12 15.46 -58.79 -5.71
C ASN A 12 14.67 -57.73 -4.90
N PRO A 13 15.31 -56.94 -4.03
CA PRO A 13 14.61 -55.98 -3.17
C PRO A 13 13.91 -54.89 -3.98
N ILE A 14 14.43 -54.55 -5.16
CA ILE A 14 13.81 -53.56 -6.07
C ILE A 14 12.50 -54.11 -6.64
N ALA A 15 12.48 -55.39 -7.04
CA ALA A 15 11.27 -56.06 -7.52
C ALA A 15 10.24 -56.21 -6.40
N ALA A 16 10.69 -56.59 -5.19
CA ALA A 16 9.84 -56.71 -4.02
C ALA A 16 9.23 -55.36 -3.60
N ALA A 17 10.00 -54.26 -3.67
CA ALA A 17 9.51 -52.91 -3.37
C ALA A 17 8.49 -52.43 -4.42
N ARG A 18 8.69 -52.73 -5.71
CA ARG A 18 7.71 -52.40 -6.77
C ARG A 18 6.43 -53.21 -6.66
N ALA A 19 6.53 -54.50 -6.32
CA ALA A 19 5.37 -55.37 -6.13
C ALA A 19 4.49 -54.94 -4.94
N ARG A 20 5.06 -54.25 -3.94
CA ARG A 20 4.29 -53.68 -2.81
C ARG A 20 3.37 -52.52 -3.20
N GLY A 21 3.49 -52.01 -4.43
CA GLY A 21 2.66 -50.92 -4.93
C GLY A 21 3.02 -49.57 -4.31
N PRO A 22 2.26 -48.51 -4.64
CA PRO A 22 2.41 -47.20 -4.05
C PRO A 22 2.33 -47.28 -2.52
N ALA A 23 3.12 -46.45 -1.84
CA ALA A 23 3.03 -46.36 -0.38
C ALA A 23 1.58 -46.05 0.02
N PRO A 24 1.04 -46.70 1.07
CA PRO A 24 -0.29 -46.38 1.56
C PRO A 24 -0.31 -44.90 1.94
N ASN A 25 -1.25 -44.16 1.36
CA ASN A 25 -1.39 -42.73 1.63
C ASN A 25 -1.62 -42.52 3.13
N SER A 26 -0.72 -41.80 3.79
CA SER A 26 -0.86 -41.42 5.20
C SER A 26 -1.70 -40.16 5.28
N GLY A 27 -3.03 -40.34 5.31
CA GLY A 27 -3.97 -39.26 5.56
C GLY A 27 -5.14 -39.19 4.59
N PRO A 28 -6.04 -38.21 4.80
CA PRO A 28 -7.22 -38.05 3.97
C PRO A 28 -6.84 -37.78 2.52
N THR A 29 -7.49 -38.49 1.61
CA THR A 29 -7.30 -38.32 0.18
C THR A 29 -7.86 -36.97 -0.26
N ILE A 30 -7.45 -36.51 -1.45
CA ILE A 30 -8.05 -35.30 -2.06
C ILE A 30 -9.57 -35.47 -2.20
N GLN A 31 -10.05 -36.69 -2.50
CA GLN A 31 -11.47 -36.99 -2.60
C GLN A 31 -12.19 -36.81 -1.25
N ASP A 32 -11.51 -37.05 -0.13
CA ASP A 32 -12.06 -36.86 1.22
C ASP A 32 -12.29 -35.38 1.55
N TYR A 33 -11.67 -34.45 0.82
CA TYR A 33 -11.96 -33.02 0.92
C TYR A 33 -13.07 -32.59 -0.03
N LEU A 34 -13.08 -33.16 -1.23
CA LEU A 34 -14.08 -32.85 -2.26
C LEU A 34 -15.48 -33.38 -1.91
N SER A 35 -15.55 -34.50 -1.20
CA SER A 35 -16.79 -35.17 -0.78
C SER A 35 -17.39 -34.63 0.53
N ARG A 36 -16.77 -33.64 1.17
CA ARG A 36 -17.29 -33.09 2.43
C ARG A 36 -18.66 -32.45 2.23
N PRO A 37 -19.61 -32.64 3.17
CA PRO A 37 -20.88 -31.92 3.13
C PRO A 37 -20.58 -30.43 3.14
N ARG A 38 -20.94 -29.76 2.05
CA ARG A 38 -20.82 -28.31 1.95
C ARG A 38 -22.01 -27.72 2.69
N PRO A 39 -21.80 -26.78 3.62
CA PRO A 39 -22.91 -26.15 4.31
C PRO A 39 -23.81 -25.46 3.29
N SER A 40 -25.12 -25.58 3.48
CA SER A 40 -26.08 -24.91 2.62
C SER A 40 -25.98 -23.40 2.82
N TRP A 41 -26.43 -22.62 1.83
CA TRP A 41 -26.46 -21.16 1.96
C TRP A 41 -27.31 -20.70 3.16
N GLU A 42 -28.33 -21.48 3.52
CA GLU A 42 -29.19 -21.23 4.69
C GLU A 42 -28.44 -21.44 6.00
N GLU A 43 -27.67 -22.51 6.12
CA GLU A 43 -26.83 -22.79 7.30
C GLU A 43 -25.72 -21.74 7.44
N VAL A 44 -25.11 -21.32 6.33
CA VAL A 44 -24.11 -20.25 6.32
C VAL A 44 -24.73 -18.92 6.77
N LYS A 45 -25.93 -18.60 6.29
CA LYS A 45 -26.67 -17.40 6.70
C LYS A 45 -27.04 -17.46 8.18
N GLU A 46 -27.49 -18.60 8.67
CA GLU A 46 -27.79 -18.80 10.08
C GLU A 46 -26.54 -18.68 10.97
N GLN A 47 -25.39 -19.18 10.52
CA GLN A 47 -24.11 -18.99 11.21
C GLN A 47 -23.66 -17.53 11.21
N LEU A 48 -23.85 -16.81 10.11
CA LEU A 48 -23.61 -15.37 10.03
C LEU A 48 -24.55 -14.61 10.97
N GLU A 49 -25.81 -14.99 11.07
CA GLU A 49 -26.75 -14.39 12.01
C GLU A 49 -26.44 -14.74 13.46
N LYS A 50 -26.02 -15.97 13.78
CA LYS A 50 -25.56 -16.37 15.12
C LYS A 50 -24.28 -15.63 15.52
N LYS A 51 -23.35 -15.42 14.58
CA LYS A 51 -22.15 -14.61 14.79
C LYS A 51 -22.48 -13.12 14.94
N LYS A 52 -23.42 -12.60 14.16
CA LYS A 52 -23.94 -11.22 14.30
C LYS A 52 -24.75 -11.02 15.58
N LYS A 53 -25.42 -12.06 16.06
CA LYS A 53 -26.05 -12.16 17.40
C LYS A 53 -25.03 -12.50 18.49
N GLY A 54 -23.73 -12.62 18.16
CA GLY A 54 -22.63 -12.72 19.11
C GLY A 54 -22.49 -11.44 19.95
N SER A 55 -21.72 -11.55 21.04
CA SER A 55 -21.67 -10.65 22.20
C SER A 55 -22.13 -9.20 21.96
N ARG A 56 -23.39 -8.93 22.30
CA ARG A 56 -23.93 -7.56 22.42
C ARG A 56 -23.06 -6.68 23.31
N ALA A 57 -22.43 -7.26 24.34
CA ALA A 57 -21.48 -6.59 25.21
C ALA A 57 -20.17 -6.17 24.52
N LEU A 58 -19.75 -6.87 23.46
CA LEU A 58 -18.57 -6.49 22.68
C LEU A 58 -18.89 -5.35 21.71
N ALA A 59 -20.08 -5.38 21.09
CA ALA A 59 -20.58 -4.28 20.27
C ALA A 59 -20.77 -2.99 21.10
N ASP A 60 -21.36 -3.09 22.29
CA ASP A 60 -21.53 -1.95 23.20
C ASP A 60 -20.17 -1.38 23.70
N PHE A 61 -19.14 -2.24 23.84
CA PHE A 61 -17.78 -1.81 24.19
C PHE A 61 -17.06 -1.11 23.00
N GLU A 62 -17.19 -1.66 21.79
CA GLU A 62 -16.65 -1.08 20.56
C GLU A 62 -17.28 0.30 20.28
N ASP A 63 -18.59 0.44 20.47
CA ASP A 63 -19.29 1.72 20.30
C ASP A 63 -18.81 2.78 21.30
N ARG A 64 -18.60 2.40 22.57
CA ARG A 64 -18.07 3.31 23.61
C ARG A 64 -16.66 3.83 23.27
N MET A 65 -15.83 3.02 22.62
CA MET A 65 -14.50 3.43 22.15
C MET A 65 -14.60 4.32 20.90
N ASN A 66 -15.49 3.97 19.97
CA ASN A 66 -15.75 4.73 18.75
C ASN A 66 -16.27 6.14 19.02
N GLU A 67 -17.04 6.36 20.08
CA GLU A 67 -17.47 7.70 20.49
C GLU A 67 -16.29 8.61 20.86
N ARG A 68 -15.27 8.07 21.54
CA ARG A 68 -14.07 8.83 21.91
C ARG A 68 -13.27 9.22 20.67
N TRP A 69 -13.08 8.29 19.74
CA TRP A 69 -12.41 8.58 18.47
C TRP A 69 -13.19 9.54 17.58
N LYS A 70 -14.52 9.44 17.51
CA LYS A 70 -15.35 10.41 16.78
C LYS A 70 -15.17 11.82 17.33
N LYS A 71 -15.20 11.99 18.65
CA LYS A 71 -14.95 13.30 19.31
C LYS A 71 -13.54 13.83 19.04
N GLU A 72 -12.54 12.96 18.99
CA GLU A 72 -11.17 13.36 18.69
C GLU A 72 -10.98 13.76 17.22
N LEU A 73 -11.56 12.99 16.30
CA LEU A 73 -11.57 13.32 14.86
C LEU A 73 -12.32 14.62 14.58
N GLU A 74 -13.42 14.87 15.26
CA GLU A 74 -14.19 16.11 15.15
C GLU A 74 -13.36 17.32 15.60
N LYS A 75 -12.70 17.24 16.76
CA LYS A 75 -11.77 18.29 17.23
C LYS A 75 -10.59 18.52 16.28
N ASN A 76 -10.06 17.46 15.69
CA ASN A 76 -8.96 17.59 14.72
C ASN A 76 -9.44 18.18 13.40
N ARG A 77 -10.64 17.83 12.93
CA ARG A 77 -11.28 18.47 11.77
C ARG A 77 -11.52 19.95 12.01
N GLU A 78 -12.05 20.31 13.18
CA GLU A 78 -12.28 21.71 13.56
C GLU A 78 -10.97 22.52 13.59
N LYS A 79 -9.89 21.96 14.16
CA LYS A 79 -8.57 22.62 14.16
C LYS A 79 -7.99 22.80 12.76
N VAL A 80 -8.17 21.83 11.87
CA VAL A 80 -7.70 21.92 10.48
C VAL A 80 -8.51 22.95 9.69
N LEU A 81 -9.83 22.96 9.85
CA LEU A 81 -10.72 23.89 9.15
C LEU A 81 -10.60 25.33 9.70
N GLY A 82 -10.54 25.51 11.03
CA GLY A 82 -10.38 26.82 11.67
C GLY A 82 -8.98 27.42 11.56
N GLY A 83 -7.97 26.62 11.22
CA GLY A 83 -6.58 27.06 11.02
C GLY A 83 -6.26 27.56 9.60
N GLY A 84 -7.13 27.29 8.62
CA GLY A 84 -6.91 27.62 7.20
C GLY A 84 -7.01 29.11 6.89
N GLU A 85 -8.06 29.78 7.38
CA GLU A 85 -8.37 31.17 7.02
C GLU A 85 -7.31 32.17 7.48
N LYS A 86 -6.70 31.95 8.65
CA LYS A 86 -5.64 32.84 9.16
C LYS A 86 -4.32 32.69 8.40
N LYS A 87 -4.01 31.49 7.90
CA LYS A 87 -2.72 31.18 7.27
C LYS A 87 -2.66 31.64 5.81
N GLU A 88 -3.80 31.74 5.14
CA GLU A 88 -3.91 32.21 3.76
C GLU A 88 -3.75 33.74 3.66
N LYS A 89 -4.40 34.48 4.57
CA LYS A 89 -4.32 35.95 4.65
C LYS A 89 -2.91 36.47 4.94
N ASP A 90 -2.14 35.72 5.75
CA ASP A 90 -0.75 36.07 6.09
C ASP A 90 0.24 35.77 4.94
N LYS A 91 -0.01 34.71 4.16
CA LYS A 91 0.77 34.41 2.96
C LYS A 91 0.54 35.45 1.86
N GLU A 92 -0.69 35.90 1.68
CA GLU A 92 -1.03 36.90 0.65
C GLU A 92 -0.39 38.26 0.94
N LYS A 93 -0.37 38.70 2.21
CA LYS A 93 0.34 39.93 2.61
C LYS A 93 1.85 39.86 2.33
N LYS A 94 2.48 38.72 2.67
CA LYS A 94 3.92 38.50 2.47
C LYS A 94 4.32 38.45 1.00
N GLU A 95 3.43 37.99 0.12
CA GLU A 95 3.67 37.98 -1.32
C GLU A 95 3.55 39.38 -1.95
N LYS A 96 2.53 40.16 -1.54
CA LYS A 96 2.36 41.55 -1.97
C LYS A 96 3.57 42.43 -1.62
N GLU A 97 4.15 42.30 -0.43
CA GLU A 97 5.38 43.03 -0.05
C GLU A 97 6.57 42.69 -0.95
N LYS A 98 6.83 41.41 -1.21
CA LYS A 98 7.96 40.96 -2.05
C LYS A 98 7.88 41.47 -3.49
N ILE A 99 6.67 41.62 -4.04
CA ILE A 99 6.46 42.15 -5.40
C ILE A 99 6.80 43.65 -5.43
N THR A 100 6.39 44.41 -4.41
CA THR A 100 6.69 45.85 -4.35
C THR A 100 8.18 46.13 -4.26
N ASP A 101 8.96 45.35 -3.50
CA ASP A 101 10.41 45.52 -3.38
C ASP A 101 11.16 45.21 -4.68
N LYS A 102 10.74 44.17 -5.40
CA LYS A 102 11.34 43.81 -6.69
C LYS A 102 11.12 44.90 -7.74
N SER A 103 9.99 45.61 -7.66
CA SER A 103 9.66 46.73 -8.56
C SER A 103 10.55 47.97 -8.33
N LYS A 104 10.85 48.30 -7.07
CA LYS A 104 11.73 49.42 -6.70
C LYS A 104 13.18 49.18 -7.16
N LYS A 105 13.68 47.94 -7.06
CA LYS A 105 15.03 47.56 -7.50
C LYS A 105 15.23 47.64 -9.02
N LYS A 106 14.19 47.34 -9.82
CA LYS A 106 14.22 47.50 -11.29
C LYS A 106 14.25 48.96 -11.74
N LYS A 107 13.54 49.87 -11.05
CA LYS A 107 13.58 51.32 -11.37
C LYS A 107 14.97 51.92 -11.16
N LYS A 108 15.69 51.51 -10.11
CA LYS A 108 17.06 52.01 -9.83
C LYS A 108 18.07 51.58 -10.91
N LYS A 109 18.00 50.33 -11.41
CA LYS A 109 18.88 49.85 -12.50
C LYS A 109 18.66 50.54 -13.86
N LYS A 110 17.44 51.01 -14.17
CA LYS A 110 17.16 51.72 -15.43
C LYS A 110 17.76 53.14 -15.48
N LYS A 111 17.96 53.82 -14.34
CA LYS A 111 18.55 55.18 -14.32
C LYS A 111 20.04 55.20 -14.69
N HIS A 112 20.81 54.17 -14.35
CA HIS A 112 22.26 54.14 -14.63
C HIS A 112 22.65 53.79 -16.08
N LYS A 113 21.71 53.35 -16.93
CA LYS A 113 22.02 52.90 -18.30
C LYS A 113 21.87 53.98 -19.38
N LYS A 114 21.36 55.18 -19.05
CA LYS A 114 21.12 56.25 -20.04
C LYS A 114 22.36 57.09 -20.41
N HIS A 115 23.49 56.97 -19.72
CA HIS A 115 24.66 57.82 -19.96
C HIS A 115 25.82 57.17 -20.75
N SER A 116 25.78 55.89 -21.14
CA SER A 116 26.99 55.19 -21.61
C SER A 116 27.12 54.87 -23.11
N LYS A 117 26.16 55.17 -23.98
CA LYS A 117 26.27 54.81 -25.42
C LYS A 117 26.39 56.03 -26.33
N LYS A 118 27.51 56.74 -26.20
CA LYS A 118 28.04 57.63 -27.22
C LYS A 118 29.51 57.30 -27.42
N LYS A 119 29.82 56.19 -28.12
CA LYS A 119 31.12 56.03 -28.81
C LYS A 119 31.20 54.75 -29.67
N LYS A 120 31.73 55.01 -30.88
CA LYS A 120 32.41 54.14 -31.85
C LYS A 120 31.56 53.48 -32.96
N ARG A 121 31.75 54.11 -34.12
CA ARG A 121 31.53 53.70 -35.52
C ARG A 121 32.64 52.73 -35.97
N LYS A 122 32.43 52.14 -37.16
CA LYS A 122 33.33 51.39 -38.07
C LYS A 122 33.50 49.90 -37.77
N THR A 123 33.55 48.95 -38.71
CA THR A 123 33.33 48.79 -40.18
C THR A 123 33.37 47.26 -40.45
N SER A 124 32.69 46.77 -41.51
CA SER A 124 32.95 45.57 -42.39
C SER A 124 33.71 44.34 -41.83
N GLY A 125 33.37 43.06 -42.04
CA GLY A 125 32.69 42.32 -43.12
C GLY A 125 33.40 40.95 -43.27
N SER A 126 32.64 39.91 -43.70
CA SER A 126 33.02 38.50 -44.09
C SER A 126 33.81 37.65 -43.06
N GLU A 127 33.80 36.31 -43.00
CA GLU A 127 33.49 35.23 -43.95
C GLU A 127 33.32 33.88 -43.20
N LEU A 128 32.86 32.87 -43.94
CA LEU A 128 32.58 31.46 -43.59
C LEU A 128 33.83 30.65 -43.20
N ASP A 129 33.69 29.73 -42.23
CA ASP A 129 33.75 28.25 -42.39
C ASP A 129 33.38 27.56 -41.04
#